data_AF-A0A0K0Y6P3-F1
#
_entry.id   AF-A0A0K0Y6P3-F1
#
_cell.length_a   1.000
_cell.length_b   1.000
_cell.length_c   1.000
_cell.angle_alpha   90.00
_cell.angle_beta   90.00
_cell.angle_gamma   90.00
#
_symmetry.space_group_name_H-M   'P 1'
#
loop_
_entity.id
_entity.type
_entity.pdbx_description
1 polymer ?
#
loop_
_entity_poly.entity_id
_entity_poly.type
_entity_poly.pdbx_seq_one_letter_code
_entity_poly.pdbx_strand_id
1 'polypeptide(L)'
;MSGRNWTELFFLDEAVAMAAGHRPCAYCRRSHYNAFLDAWGENLKAPQMDAVLHNARAVHGARRLQTHKAEARDLPDGTFIKTDRAYLLSNGAAFPYAPTGYGAAKPRPTGLVCVLTAPPMIAVLRGGYTPHLHPSAG
;
A
#
# COMPACT_ATOMS: atom_id res chain seq x y z
N MET A 1 25.09 1.89 20.36
CA MET A 1 23.98 1.67 19.41
C MET A 1 22.88 2.64 19.77
N SER A 2 22.55 3.58 18.89
CA SER A 2 21.51 4.58 19.15
C SER A 2 20.18 3.88 19.43
N GLY A 3 19.57 4.14 20.59
CA GLY A 3 18.34 3.50 21.09
C GLY A 3 17.07 3.83 20.30
N ARG A 4 17.12 3.76 18.97
CA ARG A 4 15.97 3.93 18.08
C ARG A 4 15.36 2.56 17.80
N ASN A 5 14.09 2.40 18.13
CA ASN A 5 13.30 1.18 17.87
C ASN A 5 12.57 1.23 16.50
N TRP A 6 13.14 1.94 15.51
CA TRP A 6 12.57 2.07 14.17
C TRP A 6 13.64 2.18 13.09
N THR A 7 13.31 1.69 11.88
CA THR A 7 14.13 1.81 10.68
C THR A 7 13.48 2.79 9.71
N GLU A 8 14.26 3.74 9.20
CA GLU A 8 13.82 4.66 8.15
C GLU A 8 13.82 3.92 6.81
N LEU A 9 12.66 3.90 6.15
CA LEU A 9 12.49 3.32 4.83
C LEU A 9 11.97 4.42 3.91
N PHE A 10 12.64 4.58 2.78
CA PHE A 10 12.30 5.59 1.78
C PHE A 10 11.57 4.91 0.63
N PHE A 11 10.29 5.25 0.48
CA PHE A 11 9.45 4.86 -0.64
C PHE A 11 9.15 6.11 -1.47
N LEU A 12 8.78 5.93 -2.74
CA LEU A 12 8.33 7.03 -3.58
C LEU A 12 7.16 7.78 -2.91
N ASP A 13 6.20 7.03 -2.37
CA ASP A 13 5.02 7.56 -1.68
C ASP A 13 4.41 6.51 -0.73
N GLU A 14 3.27 6.84 -0.11
CA GLU A 14 2.60 5.92 0.83
C GLU A 14 1.97 4.72 0.16
N ALA A 15 1.47 4.83 -1.07
CA ALA A 15 0.86 3.69 -1.74
C ALA A 15 1.92 2.60 -2.05
N VAL A 16 3.14 3.01 -2.42
CA VAL A 16 4.28 2.09 -2.55
C VAL A 16 4.65 1.46 -1.21
N ALA A 17 4.68 2.25 -0.12
CA ALA A 17 4.94 1.73 1.22
C ALA A 17 3.89 0.68 1.63
N MET A 18 2.61 0.97 1.36
CA MET A 18 1.50 0.06 1.65
C MET A 18 1.58 -1.22 0.81
N ALA A 19 1.90 -1.11 -0.49
CA ALA A 19 2.14 -2.28 -1.35
C ALA A 19 3.32 -3.15 -0.85
N ALA A 20 4.33 -2.52 -0.24
CA ALA A 20 5.44 -3.21 0.43
C ALA A 20 5.10 -3.74 1.84
N GLY A 21 3.88 -3.50 2.34
CA GLY A 21 3.42 -3.97 3.65
C GLY A 21 3.89 -3.10 4.82
N HIS A 22 4.07 -1.80 4.61
CA HIS A 22 4.48 -0.84 5.65
C HIS A 22 3.37 0.16 5.97
N ARG A 23 3.13 0.39 7.26
CA ARG A 23 2.25 1.44 7.79
C ARG A 23 3.00 2.75 8.04
N PRO A 24 2.32 3.90 8.20
CA PRO A 24 2.95 5.14 8.64
C PRO A 24 3.68 5.00 9.98
N CYS A 25 4.82 5.69 10.11
CA CYS A 25 5.60 5.71 11.35
C CYS A 25 4.87 6.50 12.43
N ALA A 26 4.65 5.89 13.59
CA ALA A 26 4.00 6.52 14.74
C ALA A 26 4.80 7.70 15.30
N TYR A 27 6.13 7.72 15.14
CA TYR A 27 6.99 8.78 15.66
C TYR A 27 7.13 9.95 14.67
N CYS A 28 7.40 9.65 13.40
CA CYS A 28 7.69 10.69 12.40
C CYS A 28 6.43 11.23 11.71
N ARG A 29 5.36 10.41 11.61
CA ARG A 29 4.13 10.72 10.87
C ARG A 29 2.89 10.45 11.73
N ARG A 30 2.86 11.04 12.93
CA ARG A 30 1.83 10.78 13.95
C ARG A 30 0.40 10.96 13.43
N SER A 31 0.11 12.03 12.69
CA SER A 31 -1.23 12.28 12.14
C SER A 31 -1.67 11.19 11.16
N HIS A 32 -0.79 10.80 10.24
CA HIS A 32 -1.04 9.70 9.29
C HIS A 32 -1.18 8.36 10.01
N TYR A 33 -0.37 8.10 11.04
CA TYR A 33 -0.49 6.90 11.86
C TYR A 33 -1.85 6.82 12.56
N ASN A 34 -2.35 7.93 13.10
CA ASN A 34 -3.67 7.96 13.74
C ASN A 34 -4.78 7.73 12.71
N ALA A 35 -4.74 8.41 11.56
CA ALA A 35 -5.71 8.17 10.48
C ALA A 35 -5.68 6.72 9.97
N PHE A 36 -4.50 6.10 9.93
CA PHE A 36 -4.33 4.69 9.57
C PHE A 36 -4.96 3.77 10.61
N LEU A 37 -4.81 4.06 11.90
CA LEU A 37 -5.48 3.32 12.97
C LEU A 37 -7.01 3.45 12.90
N ASP A 38 -7.51 4.67 12.70
CA ASP A 38 -8.94 4.92 12.60
C ASP A 38 -9.55 4.12 11.44
N ALA A 39 -8.88 4.12 10.28
CA ALA A 39 -9.29 3.36 9.10
C ALA A 39 -9.11 1.84 9.24
N TRP A 40 -8.20 1.39 10.11
CA TRP A 40 -8.07 -0.03 10.44
C TRP A 40 -9.30 -0.53 11.23
N GLY A 41 -9.88 0.33 12.08
CA GLY A 41 -11.11 0.04 12.82
C GLY A 41 -10.94 -0.85 14.06
N GLU A 42 -9.72 -1.28 14.38
CA GLU A 42 -9.39 -2.04 15.59
C GLU A 42 -8.36 -1.27 16.44
N ASN A 43 -8.47 -1.39 17.77
CA ASN A 43 -7.53 -0.76 18.69
C ASN A 43 -6.27 -1.64 18.86
N LEU A 44 -5.52 -1.82 17.77
CA LEU A 44 -4.27 -2.58 17.74
C LEU A 44 -3.06 -1.69 18.03
N LYS A 45 -2.13 -2.22 18.82
CA LYS A 45 -0.80 -1.61 18.97
C LYS A 45 0.01 -1.81 17.69
N ALA A 46 0.94 -0.88 17.45
CA ALA A 46 1.90 -0.94 16.34
C ALA A 46 2.48 -2.34 16.07
N PRO A 47 3.03 -3.09 17.05
CA PRO A 47 3.58 -4.42 16.81
C PRO A 47 2.56 -5.46 16.35
N GLN A 48 1.29 -5.31 16.74
CA GLN A 48 0.21 -6.22 16.33
C GLN A 48 -0.15 -5.99 14.86
N MET A 49 -0.29 -4.72 14.45
CA MET A 49 -0.44 -4.38 13.03
C MET A 49 0.77 -4.84 12.22
N ASP A 50 1.99 -4.63 12.72
CA ASP A 50 3.22 -5.03 12.03
C ASP A 50 3.27 -6.54 11.82
N ALA A 51 2.80 -7.35 12.79
CA ALA A 51 2.71 -8.80 12.64
C ALA A 51 1.69 -9.22 11.56
N VAL A 52 0.50 -8.60 11.54
CA VAL A 52 -0.52 -8.85 10.50
C VAL A 52 0.03 -8.51 9.11
N LEU A 53 0.64 -7.33 8.97
CA LEU A 53 1.22 -6.86 7.71
C LEU A 53 2.41 -7.72 7.27
N HIS A 54 3.25 -8.15 8.21
CA HIS A 54 4.39 -9.01 7.91
C HIS A 54 3.94 -10.37 7.35
N ASN A 55 2.93 -10.99 7.96
CA ASN A 55 2.39 -12.28 7.51
C ASN A 55 1.72 -12.18 6.13
N ALA A 56 1.11 -11.04 5.84
CA ALA A 56 0.40 -10.81 4.57
C ALA A 56 1.33 -10.34 3.43
N ARG A 57 2.53 -9.83 3.71
CA ARG A 57 3.36 -9.20 2.66
C ARG A 57 4.29 -10.15 1.91
N ALA A 58 4.88 -11.16 2.55
CA ALA A 58 6.01 -11.93 1.98
C ALA A 58 5.70 -13.41 1.82
N VAL A 59 6.17 -14.02 0.72
CA VAL A 59 6.16 -15.48 0.59
C VAL A 59 7.33 -16.05 1.39
N HIS A 60 7.05 -16.87 2.40
CA HIS A 60 8.09 -17.48 3.23
C HIS A 60 9.12 -18.25 2.37
N GLY A 61 10.40 -18.03 2.64
CA GLY A 61 11.50 -18.67 1.90
C GLY A 61 11.76 -18.11 0.49
N ALA A 62 11.02 -17.08 0.05
CA ALA A 62 11.20 -16.48 -1.26
C ALA A 62 11.40 -14.96 -1.18
N ARG A 63 12.22 -14.40 -2.08
CA ARG A 63 12.41 -12.95 -2.22
C ARG A 63 11.27 -12.32 -3.06
N ARG A 64 10.00 -12.60 -2.71
CA ARG A 64 8.82 -12.09 -3.42
C ARG A 64 7.69 -11.72 -2.47
N LEU A 65 6.89 -10.73 -2.88
CA LEU A 65 5.66 -10.37 -2.18
C LEU A 65 4.56 -11.41 -2.44
N GLN A 66 3.65 -11.56 -1.48
CA GLN A 66 2.40 -12.27 -1.70
C GLN A 66 1.53 -11.46 -2.67
N THR A 67 0.81 -12.15 -3.54
CA THR A 67 -0.13 -11.54 -4.48
C THR A 67 -1.42 -12.34 -4.47
N HIS A 68 -2.52 -11.68 -4.81
CA HIS A 68 -3.82 -12.32 -4.93
C HIS A 68 -4.53 -11.81 -6.18
N LYS A 69 -5.66 -12.44 -6.55
CA LYS A 69 -6.50 -11.96 -7.65
C LYS A 69 -7.75 -11.29 -7.09
N ALA A 70 -8.16 -10.21 -7.72
CA ALA A 70 -9.42 -9.52 -7.43
C ALA A 70 -9.97 -8.87 -8.69
N GLU A 71 -11.27 -8.58 -8.69
CA GLU A 71 -11.90 -7.79 -9.74
C GLU A 71 -11.39 -6.36 -9.70
N ALA A 72 -10.86 -5.87 -10.82
CA ALA A 72 -10.27 -4.54 -10.89
C ALA A 72 -11.28 -3.43 -10.51
N ARG A 73 -12.57 -3.63 -10.78
CA ARG A 73 -13.65 -2.69 -10.43
C ARG A 73 -13.87 -2.54 -8.92
N ASP A 74 -13.51 -3.53 -8.11
CA ASP A 74 -13.84 -3.56 -6.67
C ASP A 74 -12.66 -3.12 -5.78
N LEU A 75 -11.52 -2.78 -6.39
CA LEU A 75 -10.33 -2.32 -5.70
C LEU A 75 -10.41 -0.81 -5.38
N PRO A 76 -10.09 -0.37 -4.15
CA PRO A 76 -10.07 1.05 -3.83
C PRO A 76 -8.87 1.76 -4.47
N ASP A 77 -8.94 3.08 -4.54
CA ASP A 77 -7.78 3.92 -4.86
C ASP A 77 -6.66 3.71 -3.82
N GLY A 78 -5.41 3.89 -4.24
CA GLY A 78 -4.23 3.52 -3.45
C GLY A 78 -3.79 2.06 -3.64
N THR A 79 -4.54 1.26 -4.39
CA THR A 79 -4.22 -0.15 -4.65
C THR A 79 -3.17 -0.30 -5.74
N PHE A 80 -2.13 -1.07 -5.49
CA PHE A 80 -1.19 -1.52 -6.50
C PHE A 80 -1.63 -2.85 -7.12
N ILE A 81 -1.59 -2.90 -8.46
CA ILE A 81 -1.84 -4.10 -9.25
C ILE A 81 -0.67 -4.39 -10.19
N LYS A 82 -0.62 -5.60 -10.73
CA LYS A 82 0.32 -6.03 -11.75
C LYS A 82 -0.41 -6.58 -12.97
N THR A 83 -0.14 -5.97 -14.12
CA THR A 83 -0.48 -6.49 -15.45
C THR A 83 0.83 -6.81 -16.18
N ASP A 84 1.26 -5.99 -17.14
CA ASP A 84 2.59 -6.04 -17.75
C ASP A 84 3.68 -5.49 -16.80
N ARG A 85 3.30 -4.53 -15.96
CA ARG A 85 4.12 -3.90 -14.91
C ARG A 85 3.25 -3.56 -13.71
N ALA A 86 3.85 -2.93 -12.69
CA ALA A 86 3.11 -2.41 -11.57
C ALA A 86 2.36 -1.13 -11.95
N TYR A 87 1.12 -1.01 -11.49
CA TYR A 87 0.29 0.19 -11.63
C TYR A 87 -0.33 0.55 -10.29
N LEU A 88 -0.41 1.84 -10.01
CA LEU A 88 -1.25 2.40 -8.96
C LEU A 88 -2.65 2.65 -9.51
N LEU A 89 -3.68 2.20 -8.81
CA LEU A 89 -5.06 2.58 -9.07
C LEU A 89 -5.39 3.86 -8.29
N SER A 90 -5.83 4.90 -8.98
CA SER A 90 -6.18 6.19 -8.38
C SER A 90 -7.13 6.96 -9.30
N ASN A 91 -8.13 7.66 -8.75
CA ASN A 91 -9.04 8.54 -9.48
C ASN A 91 -9.66 7.88 -10.73
N GLY A 92 -10.04 6.59 -10.61
CA GLY A 92 -10.64 5.84 -11.71
C GLY A 92 -9.68 5.45 -12.86
N ALA A 93 -8.37 5.67 -12.70
CA ALA A 93 -7.35 5.33 -13.69
C ALA A 93 -6.27 4.37 -13.13
N ALA A 94 -5.41 3.88 -14.01
CA ALA A 94 -4.22 3.10 -13.66
C ALA A 94 -2.94 3.84 -14.07
N PHE A 95 -2.10 4.15 -13.09
CA PHE A 95 -0.87 4.91 -13.23
C PHE A 95 0.34 3.98 -13.25
N PRO A 96 1.08 3.87 -14.38
CA PRO A 96 2.27 3.01 -14.46
C PRO A 96 3.32 3.45 -13.45
N TYR A 97 3.78 2.54 -12.60
CA TYR A 97 4.79 2.85 -11.59
C TYR A 97 6.21 2.83 -12.16
N ALA A 98 7.00 3.82 -11.76
CA ALA A 98 8.45 3.82 -11.86
C ALA A 98 9.05 4.37 -10.54
N PRO A 99 10.32 4.04 -10.22
CA PRO A 99 10.96 4.55 -8.99
C PRO A 99 11.06 6.09 -8.92
N THR A 100 11.01 6.78 -10.06
CA THR A 100 11.07 8.25 -10.16
C THR A 100 9.70 8.92 -10.16
N GLY A 101 8.61 8.16 -10.14
CA GLY A 101 7.25 8.69 -10.28
C GLY A 101 6.33 7.79 -11.09
N TYR A 102 5.09 8.22 -11.25
CA TYR A 102 4.12 7.57 -12.12
C TYR A 102 4.15 8.12 -13.55
N GLY A 103 3.88 7.24 -14.51
CA GLY A 103 3.65 7.61 -15.90
C GLY A 103 2.23 8.13 -16.15
N ALA A 104 1.95 8.49 -17.41
CA ALA A 104 0.64 8.97 -17.82
C ALA A 104 -0.48 7.97 -17.48
N ALA A 105 -1.61 8.51 -17.02
CA ALA A 105 -2.81 7.75 -16.69
C ALA A 105 -3.25 6.86 -17.85
N LYS A 106 -3.52 5.58 -17.56
CA LYS A 106 -4.13 4.65 -18.49
C LYS A 106 -5.55 4.29 -18.03
N PRO A 107 -6.40 3.80 -18.95
CA PRO A 107 -7.69 3.24 -18.57
C PRO A 107 -7.51 2.19 -17.47
N ARG A 108 -8.39 2.22 -16.48
CA ARG A 108 -8.44 1.18 -15.46
C ARG A 108 -8.69 -0.17 -16.13
N PRO A 109 -7.94 -1.23 -15.78
CA PRO A 109 -8.19 -2.54 -16.34
C PRO A 109 -9.56 -3.08 -15.92
N THR A 110 -10.09 -3.99 -16.73
CA THR A 110 -11.35 -4.70 -16.48
C THR A 110 -11.08 -6.16 -16.12
N GLY A 111 -11.97 -6.76 -15.32
CA GLY A 111 -11.88 -8.16 -14.93
C GLY A 111 -10.86 -8.44 -13.83
N LEU A 112 -10.51 -9.72 -13.68
CA LEU A 112 -9.55 -10.18 -12.67
C LEU A 112 -8.12 -9.71 -12.95
N VAL A 113 -7.51 -9.05 -11.97
CA VAL A 113 -6.12 -8.58 -12.00
C VAL A 113 -5.30 -9.18 -10.86
N CYS A 114 -3.98 -9.23 -11.03
CA CYS A 114 -3.05 -9.56 -9.96
C CYS A 114 -2.85 -8.33 -9.07
N VAL A 115 -3.08 -8.47 -7.77
CA VAL A 115 -2.99 -7.38 -6.77
C VAL A 115 -1.72 -7.54 -5.96
N LEU A 116 -0.96 -6.44 -5.84
CA LEU A 116 0.28 -6.36 -5.07
C LEU A 116 0.04 -5.85 -3.65
N THR A 117 -0.92 -4.94 -3.46
CA THR A 117 -1.31 -4.46 -2.12
C THR A 117 -2.00 -5.57 -1.35
N ALA A 118 -1.48 -5.93 -0.17
CA ALA A 118 -1.99 -7.06 0.61
C ALA A 118 -3.44 -6.82 1.11
N PRO A 119 -4.26 -7.87 1.32
CA PRO A 119 -5.65 -7.73 1.75
C PRO A 119 -5.89 -6.86 3.00
N PRO A 120 -5.05 -6.90 4.05
CA PRO A 120 -5.21 -5.98 5.20
C PRO A 120 -5.05 -4.50 4.81
N MET A 121 -4.14 -4.19 3.88
CA MET A 121 -3.98 -2.83 3.37
C MET A 121 -5.17 -2.40 2.50
N ILE A 122 -5.75 -3.32 1.72
CA ILE A 122 -6.99 -3.05 0.97
C ILE A 122 -8.14 -2.74 1.94
N ALA A 123 -8.23 -3.46 3.07
CA ALA A 123 -9.23 -3.18 4.09
C ALA A 123 -9.06 -1.78 4.70
N VAL A 124 -7.82 -1.37 5.00
CA VAL A 124 -7.52 -0.01 5.48
C VAL A 124 -7.89 1.08 4.46
N LEU A 125 -7.60 0.87 3.18
CA LEU A 125 -8.03 1.80 2.12
C LEU A 125 -9.56 1.92 2.06
N ARG A 126 -10.29 0.80 2.18
CA ARG A 126 -11.75 0.78 2.27
C ARG A 126 -12.29 1.43 3.54
N GLY A 127 -11.53 1.38 4.64
CA GLY A 127 -11.82 2.06 5.89
C GLY A 127 -11.62 3.58 5.84
N GLY A 128 -11.23 4.13 4.69
CA GLY A 128 -11.14 5.58 4.47
C GLY A 128 -9.73 6.16 4.56
N TYR A 129 -8.70 5.33 4.75
CA TYR A 129 -7.32 5.82 4.70
C TYR A 129 -6.97 6.26 3.28
N THR A 130 -6.58 7.53 3.13
CA THR A 130 -6.11 8.06 1.85
C THR A 130 -4.58 8.20 1.89
N PRO A 131 -3.83 7.38 1.13
CA PRO A 131 -2.38 7.48 1.10
C PRO A 131 -1.94 8.79 0.44
N HIS A 132 -0.89 9.42 0.99
CA HIS A 132 -0.21 10.53 0.32
C HIS A 132 0.54 9.99 -0.89
N LEU A 133 0.18 10.45 -2.07
CA LEU A 133 0.74 10.01 -3.35
C LEU A 133 1.81 10.98 -3.86
N HIS A 134 2.73 10.47 -4.67
CA HIS A 134 3.68 11.34 -5.38
C HIS A 134 2.93 12.27 -6.37
N PRO A 135 3.33 13.54 -6.56
CA PRO A 135 2.61 14.49 -7.42
C PRO A 135 2.37 14.06 -8.86
N SER A 136 3.16 13.11 -9.39
CA SER A 136 2.93 12.56 -10.74
C SER A 136 1.79 11.55 -10.84
N ALA A 137 1.15 11.19 -9.72
CA ALA A 137 -0.09 10.42 -9.70
C ALA A 137 -1.35 11.25 -10.04
N GLY A 138 -1.18 12.55 -10.35
CA GLY A 138 -2.27 13.48 -10.66
C GLY A 138 -2.57 14.42 -9.50
#